data_AF-A0A9E7SW96-F1
#
_entry.id   AF-A0A9E7SW96-F1
#
_cell.length_a   1.000
_cell.length_b   1.000
_cell.length_c   1.000
_cell.angle_alpha   90.00
_cell.angle_beta   90.00
_cell.angle_gamma   90.00
#
_symmetry.space_group_name_H-M   'P 1'
#
loop_
_entity.id
_entity.type
_entity.pdbx_description
1 polymer ?
#
loop_
_entity_poly.entity_id
_entity_poly.type
_entity_poly.pdbx_seq_one_letter_code
_entity_poly.pdbx_strand_id
1 'polypeptide(L)' 'MASRDGEDESRRAPGTGMSIGLVLGVAIGVAMDELAIGIALGIVLGAGIDAGWPENQQS' A
#
# COMPACT_ATOMS: atom_id res chain seq x y z
N MET A 1 16.52 17.64 -18.43
CA MET A 1 16.62 16.71 -17.28
C MET A 1 16.01 17.41 -16.09
N ALA A 2 15.00 16.92 -15.38
CA ALA A 2 14.44 15.58 -15.28
C ALA A 2 12.91 15.65 -15.15
N SER A 3 12.22 14.61 -15.62
CA SER A 3 10.81 14.38 -15.35
C SER A 3 10.59 14.36 -13.84
N ARG A 4 9.66 15.18 -13.35
CA ARG A 4 9.10 15.02 -12.01
C ARG A 4 7.95 14.02 -12.14
N ASP A 5 8.33 12.74 -12.20
CA ASP A 5 7.43 11.65 -11.82
C ASP A 5 7.74 11.34 -10.35
N GLY A 6 6.87 11.84 -9.49
CA GLY A 6 6.89 11.59 -8.06
C GLY A 6 5.47 11.79 -7.60
N GLU A 7 4.73 10.69 -7.64
CA GLU A 7 3.30 10.62 -7.32
C GLU A 7 3.02 11.35 -6.00
N ASP A 8 2.02 12.22 -6.05
CA ASP A 8 1.65 13.13 -4.98
C ASP A 8 1.30 12.38 -3.69
N GLU A 9 2.26 12.30 -2.78
CA GLU A 9 2.05 11.91 -1.38
C GLU A 9 1.31 13.06 -0.67
N SER A 10 0.00 13.10 -0.91
CA SER A 10 -0.92 14.06 -0.33
C SER A 10 -0.83 14.03 1.20
N ARG A 11 -0.69 15.21 1.79
CA ARG A 11 -0.46 15.52 3.22
C ARG A 11 -1.64 15.16 4.14
N ARG A 12 -1.96 13.88 4.23
CA ARG A 12 -2.75 13.23 5.29
C ARG A 12 -2.09 11.88 5.45
N ALA A 13 -1.33 11.62 6.52
CA ALA A 13 -0.50 10.42 6.68
C ALA A 13 -1.24 9.19 6.13
N PRO A 14 -0.92 8.75 4.89
CA PRO A 14 -1.76 7.78 4.21
C PRO A 14 -1.50 6.42 4.86
N GLY A 15 -2.58 5.66 5.05
CA GLY A 15 -2.64 4.43 5.82
C GLY A 15 -1.38 3.59 5.78
N THR A 16 -0.73 3.43 6.95
CA THR A 16 0.48 2.61 7.10
C THR A 16 0.24 1.18 6.61
N GLY A 17 -1.01 0.71 6.68
CA GLY A 17 -1.42 -0.55 6.06
C GLY A 17 -1.16 -0.57 4.55
N MET A 18 -1.50 0.50 3.83
CA MET A 18 -1.43 0.55 2.38
C MET A 18 -0.01 0.52 1.83
N SER A 19 0.93 1.23 2.48
CA SER A 19 2.34 1.20 2.09
C SER A 19 2.98 -0.16 2.37
N ILE A 20 2.68 -0.77 3.52
CA ILE A 20 3.13 -2.13 3.85
C ILE A 20 2.57 -3.15 2.86
N GLY A 21 1.26 -3.09 2.59
CA GLY A 21 0.58 -3.96 1.65
C GLY A 21 1.18 -3.86 0.25
N LEU A 22 1.39 -2.64 -0.25
CA LEU A 22 1.93 -2.41 -1.60
C LEU A 22 3.36 -2.94 -1.74
N VAL A 23 4.26 -2.64 -0.80
CA VAL A 23 5.66 -3.12 -0.86
C VAL A 23 5.72 -4.64 -0.81
N LEU A 24 4.95 -5.27 0.07
CA LEU A 24 4.89 -6.74 0.17
C LEU A 24 4.27 -7.37 -1.09
N GLY A 25 3.17 -6.80 -1.57
CA GLY A 25 2.48 -7.28 -2.77
C GLY A 25 3.37 -7.21 -4.02
N VAL A 26 4.07 -6.09 -4.21
CA VAL A 26 5.02 -5.93 -5.33
C VAL A 26 6.19 -6.91 -5.19
N ALA A 27 6.77 -7.07 -4.00
CA ALA A 27 7.87 -8.01 -3.79
C ALA A 27 7.46 -9.46 -4.10
N ILE A 28 6.28 -9.88 -3.65
CA ILE A 28 5.74 -11.22 -3.93
C ILE A 28 5.41 -11.36 -5.42
N GLY A 29 4.77 -10.36 -6.03
CA GLY A 29 4.42 -10.38 -7.46
C GLY A 29 5.65 -10.49 -8.36
N VAL A 30 6.73 -9.76 -8.04
CA VAL A 30 8.01 -9.85 -8.74
C VAL A 30 8.65 -11.24 -8.54
N ALA A 31 8.61 -11.78 -7.31
CA ALA A 31 9.16 -13.11 -7.05
C ALA A 31 8.41 -14.24 -7.77
N MET A 32 7.12 -14.05 -8.05
CA MET A 32 6.27 -15.01 -8.75
C MET A 32 6.21 -14.78 -10.27
N ASP A 33 6.91 -13.76 -10.79
CA ASP A 33 6.78 -13.28 -12.19
C ASP A 33 5.34 -12.88 -12.58
N GLU A 34 4.49 -12.62 -11.58
CA GLU A 34 3.05 -12.33 -11.76
C GLU A 34 2.65 -11.11 -10.92
N LEU A 35 3.05 -9.93 -11.41
CA LEU A 35 2.84 -8.64 -10.76
C LEU A 35 1.36 -8.32 -10.52
N ALA A 36 0.48 -8.76 -11.41
CA ALA A 36 -0.97 -8.53 -11.28
C ALA A 36 -1.52 -9.16 -9.99
N ILE A 37 -1.12 -10.40 -9.70
CA ILE A 37 -1.54 -11.10 -8.46
C ILE A 37 -0.88 -10.46 -7.25
N GLY A 38 0.42 -10.15 -7.32
CA GLY A 38 1.14 -9.52 -6.22
C GLY A 38 0.52 -8.18 -5.80
N ILE A 39 0.23 -7.30 -6.76
CA ILE A 39 -0.40 -6.00 -6.49
C ILE A 39 -1.81 -6.19 -5.91
N ALA A 40 -2.62 -7.09 -6.48
CA ALA A 40 -3.97 -7.36 -5.97
C ALA A 40 -3.95 -7.83 -4.50
N LEU A 41 -3.03 -8.73 -4.16
CA LEU A 41 -2.81 -9.19 -2.79
C LEU A 41 -2.33 -8.05 -1.89
N GLY A 42 -1.36 -7.28 -2.35
CA GLY A 42 -0.84 -6.13 -1.60
C GLY A 42 -1.91 -5.09 -1.28
N ILE A 43 -2.80 -4.80 -2.23
CA ILE A 43 -3.91 -3.88 -2.04
C ILE A 43 -4.91 -4.43 -1.03
N VAL A 44 -5.33 -5.69 -1.16
CA VAL A 44 -6.26 -6.34 -0.22
C VAL A 44 -5.70 -6.37 1.20
N LEU A 45 -4.42 -6.73 1.36
CA LEU A 45 -3.77 -6.78 2.66
C LEU A 45 -3.59 -5.38 3.25
N GLY A 46 -3.13 -4.43 2.45
CA GLY A 46 -2.89 -3.07 2.92
C GLY A 46 -4.16 -2.35 3.33
N ALA A 47 -5.22 -2.48 2.52
CA ALA A 47 -6.54 -1.95 2.84
C ALA A 47 -7.16 -2.67 4.03
N GLY A 48 -6.93 -3.99 4.18
CA GLY A 48 -7.40 -4.78 5.31
C GLY A 48 -6.75 -4.37 6.64
N ILE A 49 -5.45 -4.04 6.63
CA ILE A 49 -4.72 -3.54 7.81
C ILE A 49 -5.25 -2.15 8.21
N ASP A 50 -5.48 -1.28 7.22
CA ASP A 50 -6.01 0.07 7.46
C ASP A 50 -7.45 0.02 7.99
N ALA A 51 -8.28 -0.88 7.46
CA ALA A 51 -9.65 -1.11 7.94
C ALA A 51 -9.70 -1.82 9.31
N GLY A 52 -8.67 -2.59 9.64
CA GLY A 52 -8.57 -3.37 10.87
C GLY A 52 -7.98 -2.61 12.05
N TRP A 53 -7.48 -1.39 11.85
CA TRP A 53 -7.08 -0.50 12.94
C TRP A 53 -8.31 0.30 13.37
N PRO A 54 -9.01 -0.09 14.46
CA PRO A 54 -9.92 0.83 15.11
C PRO A 54 -9.05 1.97 15.63
N GLU A 55 -9.03 3.08 14.89
CA GLU A 55 -8.64 4.38 15.42
C GLU A 55 -9.52 4.57 16.65
N ASN A 56 -8.96 4.28 17.82
CA ASN A 56 -9.57 4.50 19.11
C ASN A 56 -9.68 6.01 19.28
N GLN A 57 -10.67 6.59 18.61
CA GLN A 57 -11.22 7.90 18.92
C GLN A 57 -11.83 7.82 20.32
N GLN A 58 -10.95 7.99 21.29
CA GLN A 58 -11.05 8.97 22.36
C GLN A 58 -12.39 9.72 22.34
N SER A 59 -13.30 9.32 23.23
CA SER A 59 -14.46 10.07 23.71
C SER A 59 -14.67 9.72 25.17
#